data_AF-A0A6B3I863-F1
#
_entry.id   AF-A0A6B3I863-F1
#
_cell.length_a   1.000
_cell.length_b   1.000
_cell.length_c   1.000
_cell.angle_alpha   90.00
_cell.angle_beta   90.00
_cell.angle_gamma   90.00
#
_symmetry.space_group_name_H-M   'P 1'
#
loop_
_entity.id
_entity.type
_entity.pdbx_description
1 polymer ?
#
loop_
_entity_poly.entity_id
_entity_poly.type
_entity_poly.pdbx_seq_one_letter_code
_entity_poly.pdbx_strand_id
1 'polypeptide(L)' 'MVTPPRLVPLLEQFDFARERLTGRLAGPLMDSGNGVGIGVTPLGDDEYFWEPVPGCWSVRRREAGPGPRATVL' A
#
# COMPACT_ATOMS: atom_id res chain seq x y z
N MET A 1 -22.71 -12.07 -12.32
CA MET A 1 -22.88 -10.78 -13.02
C MET A 1 -21.68 -10.58 -13.93
N VAL A 2 -21.88 -10.09 -15.15
CA VAL A 2 -20.77 -9.71 -16.05
C VAL A 2 -20.22 -8.36 -15.63
N THR A 3 -18.89 -8.25 -15.50
CA THR A 3 -18.20 -6.99 -15.25
C THR A 3 -18.43 -6.04 -16.43
N PRO A 4 -18.93 -4.81 -16.21
CA PRO A 4 -19.07 -3.84 -17.29
C PRO A 4 -17.73 -3.59 -17.99
N PRO A 5 -17.66 -3.54 -19.34
CA PRO A 5 -16.38 -3.38 -20.05
C PRO A 5 -15.57 -2.17 -19.59
N ARG A 6 -16.24 -1.05 -19.24
CA ARG A 6 -15.59 0.16 -18.70
C ARG A 6 -14.91 -0.04 -17.34
N LEU A 7 -15.30 -1.06 -16.59
CA LEU A 7 -14.79 -1.33 -15.24
C LEU A 7 -13.55 -2.24 -15.29
N VAL A 8 -13.39 -3.03 -16.35
CA VAL A 8 -12.25 -3.95 -16.54
C VAL A 8 -10.90 -3.25 -16.34
N PRO A 9 -10.56 -2.14 -17.05
CA PRO A 9 -9.25 -1.52 -16.88
C PRO A 9 -9.03 -0.93 -15.48
N LEU A 10 -10.11 -0.52 -14.79
CA LEU A 10 -10.01 0.03 -13.44
C LEU A 10 -9.73 -1.07 -12.40
N LEU A 11 -10.30 -2.26 -12.61
CA LEU A 11 -10.03 -3.42 -11.77
C LEU A 11 -8.60 -3.93 -12.00
N GLU A 12 -8.16 -3.99 -13.26
CA GLU A 12 -6.77 -4.35 -13.58
C GLU A 12 -5.76 -3.41 -12.92
N GLN A 13 -6.03 -2.10 -12.96
CA GLN A 13 -5.20 -1.10 -12.26
C GLN A 13 -5.24 -1.27 -10.74
N PHE A 14 -6.42 -1.54 -10.18
CA PHE A 14 -6.58 -1.78 -8.75
C PHE A 14 -5.80 -3.02 -8.31
N ASP A 15 -5.93 -4.13 -9.03
CA ASP A 15 -5.25 -5.38 -8.72
C ASP A 15 -3.73 -5.20 -8.82
N PHE A 16 -3.25 -4.55 -9.88
CA PHE A 16 -1.83 -4.21 -10.05
C PHE A 16 -1.28 -3.37 -8.88
N ALA A 17 -1.99 -2.32 -8.48
CA ALA A 17 -1.53 -1.45 -7.40
C ALA A 17 -1.62 -2.15 -6.03
N ARG A 18 -2.70 -2.90 -5.80
CA ARG A 18 -2.95 -3.62 -4.55
C ARG A 18 -1.90 -4.70 -4.33
N GLU A 19 -1.64 -5.54 -5.34
CA GLU A 19 -0.69 -6.64 -5.25
C GLU A 19 0.68 -6.14 -4.81
N ARG A 20 1.17 -5.07 -5.46
CA ARG A 20 2.44 -4.41 -5.13
C ARG A 20 2.48 -3.87 -3.70
N LEU A 21 1.43 -3.17 -3.29
CA LEU A 21 1.35 -2.63 -1.93
C LEU A 21 1.38 -3.77 -0.91
N THR A 22 0.57 -4.81 -1.11
CA THR A 22 0.52 -5.94 -0.18
C THR A 22 1.83 -6.71 -0.13
N GLY A 23 2.48 -6.95 -1.28
CA GLY A 23 3.78 -7.60 -1.35
C GLY A 23 4.86 -6.78 -0.65
N ARG A 24 4.86 -5.44 -0.79
CA ARG A 24 5.79 -4.56 -0.06
C ARG A 24 5.60 -4.63 1.45
N LEU A 25 4.35 -4.60 1.91
CA LEU A 25 4.05 -4.57 3.34
C LEU A 25 4.31 -5.93 4.00
N ALA A 26 4.08 -7.04 3.28
CA ALA A 26 4.19 -8.39 3.81
C ALA A 26 5.57 -9.03 3.59
N GLY A 27 6.29 -8.68 2.53
CA GLY A 27 7.45 -9.43 2.05
C GLY A 27 7.13 -10.90 1.78
N PRO A 28 8.14 -11.79 1.64
CA PRO A 28 9.58 -11.49 1.54
C PRO A 28 10.01 -11.08 0.12
N LEU A 29 9.09 -11.08 -0.85
CA LEU A 29 9.34 -10.77 -2.24
C LEU A 29 8.30 -9.74 -2.73
N MET A 30 8.73 -8.80 -3.54
CA MET A 30 7.87 -7.83 -4.20
C MET A 30 8.32 -7.63 -5.65
N ASP A 31 7.40 -7.58 -6.58
CA ASP A 31 7.64 -7.09 -7.94
C ASP A 31 7.21 -5.61 -8.03
N SER A 32 8.06 -4.76 -8.62
CA SER A 32 7.75 -3.35 -8.90
C SER A 32 7.04 -3.15 -10.24
N GLY A 33 6.32 -4.15 -10.72
CA GLY A 33 5.55 -4.13 -11.96
C GLY A 33 6.39 -4.26 -13.22
N ASN A 34 7.60 -4.82 -13.10
CA ASN A 34 8.50 -5.10 -14.24
C ASN A 34 8.69 -6.60 -14.50
N GLY A 35 7.97 -7.46 -13.79
CA GLY A 35 8.07 -8.92 -13.91
C GLY A 35 9.21 -9.52 -13.10
N VAL A 36 9.90 -8.73 -12.26
CA VAL A 36 11.07 -9.17 -11.50
C VAL A 36 10.83 -8.98 -10.02
N GLY A 37 10.70 -10.11 -9.30
CA GLY A 37 10.64 -10.12 -7.85
C GLY A 37 11.98 -9.74 -7.23
N ILE A 38 11.95 -8.82 -6.27
CA ILE A 38 13.08 -8.45 -5.43
C ILE A 38 12.79 -8.81 -3.97
N GLY A 39 13.83 -9.21 -3.24
CA GLY A 39 13.72 -9.49 -1.81
C GLY A 39 13.40 -8.21 -1.03
N VAL A 40 12.37 -8.25 -0.18
CA VAL A 40 11.99 -7.15 0.72
C VAL A 40 11.67 -7.71 2.10
N THR A 41 12.09 -7.01 3.15
CA THR A 41 11.68 -7.35 4.52
C THR A 41 10.22 -6.91 4.73
N PRO A 42 9.40 -7.67 5.50
CA PRO A 42 8.09 -7.20 5.91
C PRO A 42 8.18 -5.83 6.61
N LEU A 43 7.10 -5.04 6.55
CA LEU A 43 7.02 -3.76 7.25
C LEU A 43 7.26 -3.98 8.76
N GLY A 44 8.39 -3.46 9.25
CA GLY A 44 8.77 -3.52 10.67
C GLY A 44 8.48 -2.22 11.42
N ASP A 45 8.74 -2.25 12.73
CA ASP A 45 8.51 -1.10 13.61
C ASP A 45 9.30 0.15 13.19
N ASP A 46 10.56 -0.01 12.75
CA ASP A 46 11.39 1.10 12.28
C ASP A 46 10.75 1.87 11.10
N GLU A 47 10.08 1.15 10.19
CA GLU A 47 9.37 1.75 9.06
C GLU A 47 7.98 2.26 9.48
N TYR A 48 7.30 1.54 10.38
CA TYR A 48 5.98 1.91 10.89
C TYR A 48 6.02 3.22 11.70
N PHE A 49 7.07 3.43 12.50
CA PHE A 49 7.28 4.63 13.30
C PHE A 49 8.14 5.70 12.60
N TRP A 50 8.48 5.51 11.32
CA TRP A 50 9.32 6.45 10.59
C TRP A 50 8.63 7.80 10.36
N GLU A 51 9.33 8.88 10.72
CA GLU A 51 8.89 10.26 10.56
C GLU A 51 10.03 11.10 9.93
N PRO A 52 10.15 11.15 8.59
CA PRO A 52 11.23 11.88 7.90
C PRO A 52 11.29 13.37 8.25
N VAL A 53 10.14 13.99 8.52
CA VAL A 53 10.04 15.37 9.01
C VAL A 53 8.88 15.47 10.00
N PRO A 54 8.93 16.38 10.98
CA PRO A 54 7.85 16.55 11.95
C PRO A 54 6.47 16.67 11.30
N GLY A 55 5.60 15.73 11.64
CA GLY A 55 4.22 15.65 11.20
C GLY A 55 3.99 15.21 9.76
N CYS A 56 4.96 14.52 9.15
CA CYS A 56 4.71 13.82 7.88
C CYS A 56 3.71 12.67 8.05
N TRP A 57 3.24 12.12 6.94
CA TRP A 57 2.38 10.95 6.98
C TRP A 57 3.15 9.72 7.45
N SER A 58 2.53 8.97 8.35
CA SER A 58 3.01 7.67 8.82
C SER A 58 1.98 6.59 8.48
N VAL A 59 2.45 5.36 8.28
CA VAL A 59 1.58 4.20 8.19
C VAL A 59 0.89 4.01 9.55
N ARG A 60 -0.40 3.69 9.53
CA ARG A 60 -1.19 3.47 10.75
C ARG A 60 -2.05 2.25 10.58
N ARG A 61 -2.24 1.51 11.68
CA ARG A 61 -3.26 0.46 11.69
C ARG A 61 -4.63 1.09 11.50
N ARG A 62 -5.46 0.43 10.71
CA ARG A 62 -6.83 0.89 10.43
C ARG A 62 -7.67 1.07 11.71
N GLU A 63 -7.46 0.21 12.71
CA GLU A 63 -8.13 0.28 14.02
C GLU A 63 -7.79 1.53 14.82
N ALA A 64 -6.64 2.16 14.57
CA ALA A 64 -6.22 3.40 15.22
C ALA A 64 -6.88 4.65 14.59
N GLY A 65 -7.69 4.47 13.54
CA GLY A 65 -8.37 5.55 12.84
C GLY A 65 -7.44 6.43 11.99
N PRO A 66 -8.01 7.41 11.25
CA PRO A 66 -7.21 8.41 10.54
C PRO A 66 -6.38 9.23 11.55
N GLY A 67 -5.17 9.62 11.15
CA GLY A 67 -4.39 10.55 11.97
C GLY A 67 -5.12 11.89 12.15
N PRO A 68 -4.82 12.69 13.19
CA PRO A 68 -5.55 13.93 13.49
C PRO A 68 -5.64 14.95 12.33
N ARG A 69 -4.72 14.89 11.36
CA ARG A 69 -4.75 15.74 10.17
C ARG A 69 -5.52 15.16 8.98
N ALA A 70 -5.92 13.89 9.05
CA ALA A 70 -6.69 13.20 8.02
C ALA A 70 -8.21 13.15 8.34
N THR A 71 -8.66 13.92 9.34
CA THR A 71 -10.07 14.07 9.72
C THR A 71 -10.71 15.34 9.19
N VAL A 72 -9.96 16.17 8.46
CA VAL A 72 -10.47 17.41 7.85
C VAL A 72 -10.77 17.10 6.39
N LEU A 73 -12.04 17.20 6.01
CA LEU A 73 -12.52 17.19 4.62
C LEU A 73 -12.65 18.61 4.11
#